data_AF-A0A7R9LPX8-F1
#
_entry.id   AF-A0A7R9LPX8-F1
#
_cell.length_a   1.000
_cell.length_b   1.000
_cell.length_c   1.000
_cell.angle_alpha   90.00
_cell.angle_beta   90.00
_cell.angle_gamma   90.00
#
_symmetry.space_group_name_H-M   'P 1'
#
loop_
_entity.id
_entity.type
_entity.pdbx_description
1 polymer ?
#
loop_
_entity_poly.entity_id
_entity_poly.type
_entity_poly.pdbx_seq_one_letter_code
_entity_poly.pdbx_strand_id
1 'polypeptide(L)'
;KRHNAAIAEQNGGKVPSNEELENFNIKYIVEAPVDSADKKSAIQSCDNERLRAARKRSKKLKQRLAAKAAQFETNSGPKVVTGKTIQTPNKSKITKLFKIAVPDLSALSADTQITGHWPTNMTHSLERNLNELEKLFRNNSGRPSSGGTGAADSLYFHSLNGVQLLTKILSRIMNGTRERPTSLTDRSNQKLAALYELVCGQHLDVADYVLQSQHVIDLLDILCHRINLLDTTLMNTAAPTCDIVVGALCRLLSTIFDTLHGHYSTLTDSTDDSLAFNHIIQDVISYIVSVGMIDKLSLMMANTRGPVDDNPELTQCLRSVVSLFSSLSKLMALRVEHRFGARLADDDTQLMLTFQMTHIGGVVSLIY
;
A
#
# COMPACT_ATOMS: atom_id res chain seq x y z
N LYS A 1 33.79 27.58 13.95
CA LYS A 1 34.45 28.88 14.25
C LYS A 1 35.39 28.82 15.47
N ARG A 2 35.06 28.14 16.58
CA ARG A 2 36.00 27.95 17.71
C ARG A 2 37.23 27.08 17.40
N HIS A 3 37.07 26.05 16.56
CA HIS A 3 38.16 25.12 16.19
C HIS A 3 39.32 25.83 15.47
N ASN A 4 39.06 26.49 14.34
CA ASN A 4 40.10 27.19 13.57
C ASN A 4 40.81 28.31 14.34
N ALA A 5 40.13 28.94 15.32
CA ALA A 5 40.75 29.96 16.17
C ALA A 5 41.76 29.34 17.15
N ALA A 6 41.43 28.19 17.75
CA ALA A 6 42.33 27.45 18.64
C ALA A 6 43.57 26.91 17.92
N ILE A 7 43.41 26.43 16.67
CA ILE A 7 44.54 25.97 15.84
C ILE A 7 45.49 27.14 15.52
N ALA A 8 44.95 28.32 15.20
CA ALA A 8 45.74 29.49 14.86
C ALA A 8 46.51 30.05 16.07
N GLU A 9 45.89 30.04 17.25
CA GLU A 9 46.48 30.52 18.50
C GLU A 9 47.65 29.63 18.96
N GLN A 10 47.52 28.30 18.80
CA GLN A 10 48.54 27.34 19.22
C GLN A 10 49.74 27.23 18.25
N ASN A 11 49.55 27.65 16.99
CA ASN A 11 50.61 27.70 15.97
C ASN A 11 51.17 29.12 15.76
N GLY A 12 50.99 30.02 16.74
CA GLY A 12 51.57 31.37 16.72
C GLY A 12 51.08 32.23 15.55
N GLY A 13 49.85 32.02 15.08
CA GLY A 13 49.23 32.78 13.99
C GLY A 13 49.65 32.36 12.58
N LYS A 14 50.43 31.29 12.41
CA LYS A 14 50.73 30.74 11.08
C LYS A 14 49.63 29.78 10.62
N VAL A 15 49.32 29.82 9.32
CA VAL A 15 48.40 28.86 8.69
C VAL A 15 49.11 27.50 8.65
N PRO A 16 48.62 26.47 9.37
CA PRO A 16 49.28 25.16 9.40
C PRO A 16 49.25 24.50 8.01
N SER A 17 50.23 23.64 7.75
CA SER A 17 50.22 22.79 6.57
C SER A 17 49.06 21.77 6.63
N ASN A 18 48.66 21.20 5.49
CA ASN A 18 47.57 20.22 5.45
C ASN A 18 47.86 18.98 6.32
N GLU A 19 49.12 18.53 6.36
CA GLU A 19 49.59 17.42 7.21
C GLU A 19 49.56 17.77 8.70
N GLU A 20 49.90 19.02 9.06
CA GLU A 20 49.86 19.48 10.45
C GLU A 20 48.42 19.62 10.95
N LEU A 21 47.50 20.04 10.07
CA LEU A 21 46.07 20.13 10.35
C LEU A 21 45.46 18.73 10.56
N GLU A 22 45.88 17.76 9.75
CA GLU A 22 45.41 16.38 9.82
C GLU A 22 45.91 15.68 11.10
N ASN A 23 47.21 15.82 11.42
CA ASN A 23 47.78 15.33 12.68
C ASN A 23 47.17 16.00 13.91
N PHE A 24 46.86 17.30 13.83
CA PHE A 24 46.12 17.99 14.88
C PHE A 24 44.74 17.37 15.03
N ASN A 25 43.96 17.25 13.96
CA ASN A 25 42.63 16.66 14.01
C ASN A 25 42.66 15.24 14.62
N ILE A 26 43.61 14.40 14.21
CA ILE A 26 43.77 13.03 14.75
C ILE A 26 44.02 13.05 16.25
N LYS A 27 44.83 13.99 16.76
CA LYS A 27 45.13 14.13 18.20
C LYS A 27 43.91 14.56 19.03
N TYR A 28 42.92 15.21 18.42
CA TYR A 28 41.69 15.67 19.06
C TYR A 28 40.45 14.81 18.72
N ILE A 29 40.62 13.73 17.93
CA ILE A 29 39.60 12.67 17.86
C ILE A 29 39.68 11.90 19.18
N VAL A 30 38.86 12.32 20.13
CA VAL A 30 38.66 11.59 21.38
C VAL A 30 37.78 10.38 21.07
N GLU A 31 38.25 9.17 21.40
CA GLU A 31 37.40 7.98 21.36
C GLU A 31 36.14 8.24 22.21
N ALA A 32 34.97 7.97 21.61
CA ALA A 32 33.70 8.24 22.27
C ALA A 32 33.67 7.53 23.65
N PRO A 33 33.41 8.25 24.76
CA PRO A 33 33.30 7.62 26.07
C PRO A 33 32.22 6.52 26.03
N VAL A 34 32.56 5.35 26.59
CA VAL A 34 31.68 4.16 26.59
C VAL A 34 30.36 4.43 27.34
N ASP A 35 30.32 5.44 28.21
CA ASP A 35 29.12 5.90 28.91
C ASP A 35 28.29 6.88 28.05
N SER A 36 27.58 6.31 27.07
CA SER A 36 26.67 7.04 26.16
C SER A 36 25.18 6.81 26.49
N ALA A 37 24.84 6.52 27.75
CA ALA A 37 23.46 6.30 28.19
C ALA A 37 22.56 7.52 27.89
N ASP A 38 23.07 8.75 28.08
CA ASP A 38 22.34 10.01 27.82
C ASP A 38 22.13 10.30 26.33
N LYS A 39 23.05 9.86 25.46
CA LYS A 39 22.88 10.00 24.02
C LYS A 39 21.91 8.96 23.48
N LYS A 40 21.99 7.71 23.96
CA LYS A 40 21.03 6.66 23.59
C LYS A 40 19.62 7.01 24.05
N SER A 41 19.45 7.55 25.26
CA SER A 41 18.14 7.99 25.77
C SER A 41 17.60 9.20 25.00
N ALA A 42 18.44 10.17 24.63
CA ALA A 42 18.05 11.32 23.81
C ALA A 42 17.67 10.92 22.36
N ILE A 43 18.43 10.02 21.73
CA ILE A 43 18.12 9.44 20.41
C ILE A 43 16.81 8.65 20.47
N GLN A 44 16.65 7.80 21.47
CA GLN A 44 15.42 7.01 21.69
C GLN A 44 14.21 7.91 22.00
N SER A 45 14.40 9.02 22.71
CA SER A 45 13.35 10.03 22.96
C SER A 45 12.94 10.75 21.67
N CYS A 46 13.91 11.14 20.84
CA CYS A 46 13.67 11.76 19.53
C CYS A 46 12.91 10.81 18.58
N ASP A 47 13.30 9.53 18.55
CA ASP A 47 12.61 8.51 17.76
C ASP A 47 11.17 8.27 18.25
N ASN A 48 10.96 8.28 19.57
CA ASN A 48 9.63 8.21 20.15
C ASN A 48 8.76 9.43 19.83
N GLU A 49 9.33 10.63 19.82
CA GLU A 49 8.64 11.85 19.42
C GLU A 49 8.24 11.83 17.94
N ARG A 50 9.16 11.41 17.06
CA ARG A 50 8.90 11.20 15.63
C ARG A 50 7.78 10.17 15.41
N LEU A 51 7.81 9.05 16.14
CA LEU A 51 6.77 8.03 16.07
C LEU A 51 5.40 8.56 16.56
N ARG A 52 5.37 9.37 17.61
CA ARG A 52 4.14 10.03 18.11
C ARG A 52 3.59 11.02 17.08
N ALA A 53 4.46 11.83 16.46
CA ALA A 53 4.07 12.77 15.42
C ALA A 53 3.50 12.05 14.20
N ALA A 54 4.16 10.97 13.74
CA ALA A 54 3.68 10.13 12.64
C ALA A 54 2.30 9.52 12.94
N ARG A 55 2.10 8.95 14.14
CA ARG A 55 0.79 8.41 14.58
C ARG A 55 -0.31 9.47 14.63
N LYS A 56 0.00 10.68 15.11
CA LYS A 56 -0.96 11.79 15.14
C LYS A 56 -1.33 12.23 13.71
N ARG A 57 -0.35 12.29 12.81
CA ARG A 57 -0.56 12.62 11.40
C ARG A 57 -1.39 11.57 10.69
N SER A 58 -1.08 10.28 10.85
CA SER A 58 -1.84 9.18 10.23
C SER A 58 -3.29 9.16 10.71
N LYS A 59 -3.55 9.38 12.01
CA LYS A 59 -4.93 9.49 12.54
C LYS A 59 -5.71 10.65 11.90
N LYS A 60 -5.09 11.82 11.77
CA LYS A 60 -5.72 12.99 11.11
C LYS A 60 -6.01 12.73 9.64
N LEU A 61 -5.06 12.15 8.91
CA LEU A 61 -5.22 11.79 7.50
C LEU A 61 -6.34 10.79 7.31
N LYS A 62 -6.38 9.73 8.13
CA LYS A 62 -7.46 8.74 8.12
C LYS A 62 -8.82 9.38 8.38
N GLN A 63 -8.92 10.27 9.36
CA GLN A 63 -10.16 10.99 9.65
C GLN A 63 -10.61 11.86 8.47
N ARG A 64 -9.67 12.56 7.81
CA ARG A 64 -9.96 13.37 6.62
C ARG A 64 -10.43 12.51 5.45
N LEU A 65 -9.76 11.39 5.20
CA LEU A 65 -10.16 10.42 4.17
C LEU A 65 -11.56 9.86 4.45
N ALA A 66 -11.83 9.45 5.70
CA ALA A 66 -13.14 8.92 6.09
C ALA A 66 -14.26 9.97 5.96
N ALA A 67 -13.98 11.23 6.28
CA ALA A 67 -14.94 12.33 6.09
C ALA A 67 -15.23 12.56 4.60
N LYS A 68 -14.20 12.54 3.73
CA LYS A 68 -14.37 12.63 2.27
C LYS A 68 -15.16 11.45 1.73
N ALA A 69 -14.85 10.24 2.18
CA ALA A 69 -15.57 9.02 1.80
C ALA A 69 -17.05 9.08 2.20
N ALA A 70 -17.36 9.51 3.42
CA ALA A 70 -18.74 9.68 3.86
C ALA A 70 -19.50 10.73 3.03
N GLN A 71 -18.84 11.82 2.64
CA GLN A 71 -19.42 12.83 1.75
C GLN A 71 -19.67 12.26 0.34
N PHE A 72 -18.71 11.53 -0.21
CA PHE A 72 -18.86 10.84 -1.49
C PHE A 72 -20.01 9.84 -1.45
N GLU A 73 -20.12 9.03 -0.39
CA GLU A 73 -21.20 8.05 -0.23
C GLU A 73 -22.56 8.70 0.06
N THR A 74 -22.60 9.93 0.57
CA THR A 74 -23.85 10.68 0.75
C THR A 74 -24.30 11.35 -0.56
N ASN A 75 -23.36 11.91 -1.32
CA ASN A 75 -23.62 12.71 -2.52
C ASN A 75 -23.69 11.88 -3.82
N SER A 76 -22.88 10.83 -3.88
CA SER A 76 -22.69 9.93 -5.02
C SER A 76 -22.79 8.46 -4.61
N GLY A 77 -23.30 8.19 -3.39
CA GLY A 77 -23.57 6.86 -2.86
C GLY A 77 -24.16 5.97 -3.93
N PRO A 78 -23.68 4.72 -3.99
CA PRO A 78 -23.46 3.97 -5.23
C PRO A 78 -24.46 4.43 -6.26
N LYS A 79 -24.09 5.42 -7.10
CA LYS A 79 -24.99 5.94 -8.13
C LYS A 79 -25.49 4.69 -8.80
N VAL A 80 -26.76 4.38 -8.57
CA VAL A 80 -27.35 3.12 -8.97
C VAL A 80 -27.44 3.24 -10.48
N VAL A 81 -26.34 2.97 -11.18
CA VAL A 81 -26.39 2.40 -12.50
C VAL A 81 -27.11 1.11 -12.24
N THR A 82 -28.44 1.20 -12.30
CA THR A 82 -29.32 0.10 -12.01
C THR A 82 -28.81 -0.98 -12.95
N GLY A 83 -28.43 -2.15 -12.44
CA GLY A 83 -27.87 -3.22 -13.26
C GLY A 83 -28.79 -3.66 -14.43
N LYS A 84 -29.97 -3.04 -14.58
CA LYS A 84 -30.84 -3.05 -15.75
C LYS A 84 -30.20 -2.40 -17.00
N THR A 85 -29.38 -1.36 -16.86
CA THR A 85 -28.81 -0.61 -18.00
C THR A 85 -27.48 -1.16 -18.50
N ILE A 86 -26.73 -1.88 -17.65
CA ILE A 86 -25.45 -2.50 -18.02
C ILE A 86 -25.74 -3.79 -18.79
N GLN A 87 -25.35 -3.83 -20.06
CA GLN A 87 -25.47 -5.02 -20.89
C GLN A 87 -24.17 -5.84 -20.81
N THR A 88 -24.25 -6.99 -20.15
CA THR A 88 -23.21 -8.03 -20.17
C THR A 88 -23.86 -9.37 -20.53
N PRO A 89 -23.23 -10.20 -21.37
CA PRO A 89 -23.71 -11.55 -21.65
C PRO A 89 -23.62 -12.49 -20.43
N ASN A 90 -22.81 -12.15 -19.42
CA ASN A 90 -22.60 -12.96 -18.22
C ASN A 90 -23.50 -12.56 -17.04
N LYS A 91 -24.47 -11.66 -17.26
CA LYS A 91 -25.37 -11.11 -16.24
C LYS A 91 -25.93 -12.17 -15.28
N SER A 92 -26.49 -13.24 -15.83
CA SER A 92 -27.13 -14.32 -15.07
C SER A 92 -26.11 -15.09 -14.21
N LYS A 93 -24.94 -15.39 -14.77
CA LYS A 93 -23.86 -16.12 -14.10
C LYS A 93 -23.25 -15.29 -12.96
N ILE A 94 -22.95 -14.01 -13.22
CA ILE A 94 -22.43 -13.08 -12.20
C ILE A 94 -23.46 -12.91 -11.07
N THR A 95 -24.74 -12.70 -11.40
CA THR A 95 -25.81 -12.57 -10.40
C THR A 95 -25.94 -13.83 -9.54
N LYS A 96 -25.88 -15.02 -10.17
CA LYS A 96 -25.97 -16.29 -9.46
C LYS A 96 -24.80 -16.46 -8.49
N LEU A 97 -23.57 -16.27 -8.96
CA LEU A 97 -22.37 -16.41 -8.14
C LEU A 97 -22.34 -15.38 -7.00
N PHE A 98 -22.71 -14.13 -7.28
CA PHE A 98 -22.85 -13.09 -6.26
C PHE A 98 -23.89 -13.46 -5.20
N LYS A 99 -25.08 -13.89 -5.62
CA LYS A 99 -26.15 -14.31 -4.70
C LYS A 99 -25.82 -15.55 -3.88
N ILE A 100 -24.88 -16.39 -4.30
CA ILE A 100 -24.42 -17.53 -3.50
C ILE A 100 -23.38 -17.06 -2.46
N ALA A 101 -22.49 -16.14 -2.84
CA ALA A 101 -21.48 -15.60 -1.93
C ALA A 101 -22.09 -14.70 -0.82
N VAL A 102 -23.20 -14.00 -1.10
CA VAL A 102 -23.82 -13.08 -0.15
C VAL A 102 -24.42 -13.75 1.09
N PRO A 103 -25.23 -14.82 1.01
CA PRO A 103 -25.76 -15.53 2.17
C PRO A 103 -24.67 -16.10 3.09
N ASP A 104 -23.61 -16.68 2.50
CA ASP A 104 -22.43 -17.13 3.24
C ASP A 104 -21.88 -15.96 4.07
N LEU A 105 -21.85 -14.74 3.52
CA LEU A 105 -21.38 -13.53 4.21
C LEU A 105 -22.38 -12.90 5.18
N SER A 106 -23.67 -12.96 4.88
CA SER A 106 -24.73 -12.47 5.75
C SER A 106 -24.82 -13.33 7.01
N ALA A 107 -24.73 -14.66 6.87
CA ALA A 107 -24.62 -15.59 7.99
C ALA A 107 -23.40 -15.26 8.88
N LEU A 108 -22.27 -14.91 8.25
CA LEU A 108 -21.05 -14.49 8.95
C LEU A 108 -21.12 -13.11 9.61
N SER A 109 -21.99 -12.22 9.11
CA SER A 109 -22.20 -10.89 9.69
C SER A 109 -23.17 -10.90 10.86
N ALA A 110 -24.14 -11.81 10.84
CA ALA A 110 -25.12 -12.01 11.90
C ALA A 110 -24.52 -12.72 13.11
N ASP A 111 -23.55 -13.60 12.89
CA ASP A 111 -22.89 -14.34 13.96
C ASP A 111 -21.63 -13.61 14.44
N THR A 112 -21.83 -12.60 15.29
CA THR A 112 -20.74 -11.91 16.01
C THR A 112 -19.93 -12.84 16.92
N GLN A 113 -20.33 -14.11 17.05
CA GLN A 113 -19.65 -15.13 17.86
C GLN A 113 -18.79 -16.11 17.06
N ILE A 114 -18.67 -16.01 15.72
CA ILE A 114 -17.64 -16.75 14.97
C ILE A 114 -16.28 -16.10 15.24
N THR A 115 -15.82 -16.33 16.47
CA THR A 115 -14.45 -16.19 16.87
C THR A 115 -13.85 -17.56 16.60
N GLY A 116 -13.14 -17.74 15.49
CA GLY A 116 -12.57 -19.04 15.12
C GLY A 116 -12.50 -19.31 13.62
N HIS A 117 -11.99 -20.48 13.25
CA HIS A 117 -11.92 -20.91 11.85
C HIS A 117 -13.30 -20.99 11.24
N TRP A 118 -13.41 -20.60 9.97
CA TRP A 118 -14.67 -20.73 9.25
C TRP A 118 -15.04 -22.19 9.05
N PRO A 119 -16.35 -22.53 9.07
CA PRO A 119 -16.82 -23.85 8.68
C PRO A 119 -16.25 -24.26 7.33
N THR A 120 -15.64 -25.45 7.25
CA THR A 120 -14.91 -25.93 6.08
C THR A 120 -15.76 -25.96 4.80
N ASN A 121 -17.04 -26.32 4.94
CA ASN A 121 -18.02 -26.30 3.85
C ASN A 121 -18.23 -24.89 3.27
N MET A 122 -18.29 -23.88 4.13
CA MET A 122 -18.46 -22.49 3.74
C MET A 122 -17.17 -21.93 3.11
N THR A 123 -16.01 -22.26 3.68
CA THR A 123 -14.70 -21.93 3.08
C THR A 123 -14.56 -22.50 1.68
N HIS A 124 -14.90 -23.79 1.48
CA HIS A 124 -14.85 -24.41 0.15
C HIS A 124 -15.89 -23.87 -0.82
N SER A 125 -17.12 -23.58 -0.35
CA SER A 125 -18.16 -22.91 -1.15
C SER A 125 -17.65 -21.57 -1.67
N LEU A 126 -17.12 -20.73 -0.77
CA LEU A 126 -16.57 -19.43 -1.14
C LEU A 126 -15.40 -19.58 -2.11
N GLU A 127 -14.41 -20.44 -1.81
CA GLU A 127 -13.27 -20.67 -2.69
C GLU A 127 -13.68 -21.10 -4.10
N ARG A 128 -14.66 -22.00 -4.21
CA ARG A 128 -15.21 -22.43 -5.49
C ARG A 128 -15.82 -21.26 -6.24
N ASN A 129 -16.68 -20.47 -5.58
CA ASN A 129 -17.36 -19.33 -6.19
C ASN A 129 -16.36 -18.25 -6.63
N LEU A 130 -15.34 -17.98 -5.82
CA LEU A 130 -14.27 -17.06 -6.14
C LEU A 130 -13.47 -17.52 -7.36
N ASN A 131 -13.12 -18.80 -7.46
CA ASN A 131 -12.44 -19.34 -8.63
C ASN A 131 -13.31 -19.25 -9.89
N GLU A 132 -14.62 -19.48 -9.77
CA GLU A 132 -15.56 -19.37 -10.90
C GLU A 132 -15.72 -17.93 -11.36
N LEU A 133 -15.76 -16.96 -10.43
CA LEU A 133 -15.73 -15.53 -10.74
C LEU A 133 -14.41 -15.13 -11.38
N GLU A 134 -13.27 -15.49 -10.78
CA GLU A 134 -11.95 -15.15 -11.28
C GLU A 134 -11.75 -15.65 -12.72
N LYS A 135 -12.12 -16.89 -13.03
CA LYS A 135 -12.08 -17.44 -14.40
C LYS A 135 -12.95 -16.65 -15.36
N LEU A 136 -14.16 -16.26 -14.93
CA LEU A 136 -15.08 -15.47 -15.75
C LEU A 136 -14.46 -14.12 -16.12
N PHE A 137 -13.92 -13.40 -15.13
CA PHE A 137 -13.30 -12.10 -15.37
C PHE A 137 -11.97 -12.20 -16.14
N ARG A 138 -11.16 -13.26 -15.92
CA ARG A 138 -9.85 -13.42 -16.61
C ARG A 138 -10.05 -13.75 -18.08
N ASN A 139 -10.96 -14.67 -18.39
CA ASN A 139 -11.20 -15.11 -19.77
C ASN A 139 -11.74 -13.96 -20.65
N ASN A 140 -12.39 -12.97 -20.03
CA ASN A 140 -13.03 -11.87 -20.73
C ASN A 140 -12.24 -10.55 -20.67
N SER A 141 -11.00 -10.59 -20.17
CA SER A 141 -10.13 -9.41 -19.98
C SER A 141 -9.58 -8.77 -21.26
N GLY A 142 -9.96 -9.27 -22.44
CA GLY A 142 -9.58 -8.67 -23.73
C GLY A 142 -10.16 -7.25 -23.95
N ARG A 143 -9.61 -6.52 -24.93
CA ARG A 143 -10.14 -5.21 -25.33
C ARG A 143 -11.59 -5.33 -25.83
N PRO A 144 -12.43 -4.29 -25.71
CA PRO A 144 -13.80 -4.30 -26.24
C PRO A 144 -13.86 -4.67 -27.73
N SER A 145 -12.83 -4.29 -28.50
CA SER A 145 -12.69 -4.59 -29.92
C SER A 145 -12.36 -6.06 -30.25
N SER A 146 -11.95 -6.86 -29.26
CA SER A 146 -11.64 -8.29 -29.41
C SER A 146 -12.72 -9.20 -28.80
N GLY A 147 -13.92 -8.67 -28.56
CA GLY A 147 -15.01 -9.39 -27.89
C GLY A 147 -14.84 -9.52 -26.36
N GLY A 148 -13.94 -8.75 -25.75
CA GLY A 148 -13.75 -8.76 -24.30
C GLY A 148 -14.89 -8.06 -23.57
N THR A 149 -15.52 -8.77 -22.64
CA THR A 149 -16.64 -8.26 -21.83
C THR A 149 -16.21 -7.83 -20.42
N GLY A 150 -14.92 -7.91 -20.09
CA GLY A 150 -14.40 -7.68 -18.74
C GLY A 150 -14.81 -6.33 -18.14
N ALA A 151 -14.74 -5.25 -18.92
CA ALA A 151 -15.17 -3.93 -18.48
C ALA A 151 -16.67 -3.91 -18.09
N ALA A 152 -17.55 -4.49 -18.92
CA ALA A 152 -18.98 -4.57 -18.66
C ALA A 152 -19.32 -5.52 -17.51
N ASP A 153 -18.59 -6.65 -17.42
CA ASP A 153 -18.72 -7.62 -16.32
C ASP A 153 -18.35 -6.96 -14.98
N SER A 154 -17.27 -6.17 -14.95
CA SER A 154 -16.76 -5.50 -13.75
C SER A 154 -17.69 -4.40 -13.29
N LEU A 155 -18.19 -3.59 -14.23
CA LEU A 155 -19.20 -2.57 -13.93
C LEU A 155 -20.51 -3.20 -13.45
N TYR A 156 -20.94 -4.33 -14.05
CA TYR A 156 -22.13 -5.04 -13.60
C TYR A 156 -21.97 -5.61 -12.20
N PHE A 157 -20.83 -6.25 -11.90
CA PHE A 157 -20.53 -6.75 -10.56
C PHE A 157 -20.46 -5.64 -9.52
N HIS A 158 -19.88 -4.48 -9.88
CA HIS A 158 -19.92 -3.28 -9.05
C HIS A 158 -21.37 -2.82 -8.78
N SER A 159 -22.25 -2.80 -9.79
CA SER A 159 -23.67 -2.43 -9.62
C SER A 159 -24.46 -3.35 -8.67
N LEU A 160 -23.96 -4.57 -8.44
CA LEU A 160 -24.52 -5.51 -7.46
C LEU A 160 -23.97 -5.30 -6.04
N ASN A 161 -23.13 -4.28 -5.80
CA ASN A 161 -22.31 -4.11 -4.59
C ASN A 161 -21.21 -5.18 -4.43
N GLY A 162 -20.72 -5.74 -5.54
CA GLY A 162 -19.63 -6.72 -5.54
C GLY A 162 -18.34 -6.21 -4.90
N VAL A 163 -17.98 -4.93 -5.13
CA VAL A 163 -16.82 -4.28 -4.53
C VAL A 163 -16.93 -4.20 -3.00
N GLN A 164 -18.11 -3.80 -2.50
CA GLN A 164 -18.38 -3.77 -1.07
C GLN A 164 -18.33 -5.18 -0.47
N LEU A 165 -18.81 -6.19 -1.21
CA LEU A 165 -18.74 -7.58 -0.78
C LEU A 165 -17.28 -8.02 -0.60
N LEU A 166 -16.43 -7.84 -1.62
CA LEU A 166 -15.02 -8.21 -1.57
C LEU A 166 -14.28 -7.51 -0.43
N THR A 167 -14.52 -6.21 -0.24
CA THR A 167 -13.94 -5.44 0.87
C THR A 167 -14.36 -6.01 2.22
N LYS A 168 -15.67 -6.26 2.43
CA LYS A 168 -16.18 -6.85 3.67
C LYS A 168 -15.59 -8.22 3.99
N ILE A 169 -15.38 -9.07 2.98
CA ILE A 169 -14.72 -10.37 3.18
C ILE A 169 -13.27 -10.16 3.60
N LEU A 170 -12.51 -9.35 2.85
CA LEU A 170 -11.11 -9.08 3.14
C LEU A 170 -10.91 -8.41 4.50
N SER A 171 -11.82 -7.53 4.94
CA SER A 171 -11.74 -6.88 6.26
C SER A 171 -11.75 -7.87 7.43
N ARG A 172 -12.19 -9.13 7.23
CA ARG A 172 -12.08 -10.18 8.25
C ARG A 172 -10.63 -10.54 8.59
N ILE A 173 -9.68 -10.18 7.72
CA ILE A 173 -8.26 -10.28 8.02
C ILE A 173 -7.89 -9.50 9.29
N MET A 174 -8.54 -8.37 9.53
CA MET A 174 -8.29 -7.52 10.70
C MET A 174 -8.61 -8.20 12.03
N ASN A 175 -9.43 -9.26 12.02
CA ASN A 175 -9.77 -10.03 13.21
C ASN A 175 -8.68 -11.05 13.59
N GLY A 176 -7.75 -11.34 12.68
CA GLY A 176 -6.64 -12.25 12.92
C GLY A 176 -5.58 -11.61 13.80
N THR A 177 -5.06 -12.37 14.76
CA THR A 177 -3.86 -12.03 15.55
C THR A 177 -2.79 -13.09 15.32
N ARG A 178 -1.59 -12.88 15.86
CA ARG A 178 -0.50 -13.87 15.78
C ARG A 178 -0.90 -15.22 16.40
N GLU A 179 -1.67 -15.18 17.48
CA GLU A 179 -2.12 -16.38 18.20
C GLU A 179 -3.39 -17.00 17.60
N ARG A 180 -4.15 -16.20 16.85
CA ARG A 180 -5.42 -16.61 16.25
C ARG A 180 -5.45 -16.21 14.78
N PRO A 181 -5.00 -17.09 13.86
CA PRO A 181 -4.98 -16.78 12.45
C PRO A 181 -6.39 -16.48 11.94
N THR A 182 -6.45 -15.72 10.84
CA THR A 182 -7.70 -15.30 10.22
C THR A 182 -8.54 -16.51 9.86
N SER A 183 -9.85 -16.39 10.03
CA SER A 183 -10.77 -17.51 9.81
C SER A 183 -10.77 -18.08 8.38
N LEU A 184 -10.32 -17.30 7.40
CA LEU A 184 -10.07 -17.71 6.02
C LEU A 184 -8.56 -17.97 5.81
N THR A 185 -8.23 -18.99 5.03
CA THR A 185 -6.84 -19.32 4.69
C THR A 185 -6.16 -18.20 3.89
N ASP A 186 -4.84 -18.06 4.03
CA ASP A 186 -4.07 -17.05 3.30
C ASP A 186 -4.17 -17.21 1.78
N ARG A 187 -4.29 -18.44 1.29
CA ARG A 187 -4.50 -18.72 -0.13
C ARG A 187 -5.83 -18.17 -0.64
N SER A 188 -6.85 -18.18 0.20
CA SER A 188 -8.19 -17.69 -0.15
C SER A 188 -8.28 -16.18 -0.02
N ASN A 189 -7.58 -15.58 0.96
CA ASN A 189 -7.34 -14.14 1.00
C ASN A 189 -6.58 -13.63 -0.24
N GLN A 190 -5.55 -14.36 -0.69
CA GLN A 190 -4.81 -14.05 -1.91
C GLN A 190 -5.73 -14.05 -3.14
N LYS A 191 -6.59 -15.07 -3.28
CA LYS A 191 -7.57 -15.15 -4.38
C LYS A 191 -8.61 -14.04 -4.35
N LEU A 192 -9.11 -13.69 -3.16
CA LEU A 192 -10.01 -12.54 -2.98
C LEU A 192 -9.37 -11.25 -3.47
N ALA A 193 -8.13 -10.98 -3.04
CA ALA A 193 -7.37 -9.81 -3.48
C ALA A 193 -7.15 -9.82 -5.00
N ALA A 194 -6.83 -10.98 -5.59
CA ALA A 194 -6.64 -11.12 -7.04
C ALA A 194 -7.94 -10.91 -7.85
N LEU A 195 -9.09 -11.38 -7.36
CA LEU A 195 -10.39 -11.09 -7.98
C LEU A 195 -10.72 -9.60 -7.89
N TYR A 196 -10.46 -8.98 -6.74
CA TYR A 196 -10.68 -7.55 -6.55
C TYR A 196 -9.77 -6.72 -7.49
N GLU A 197 -8.51 -7.14 -7.64
CA GLU A 197 -7.52 -6.54 -8.52
C GLU A 197 -8.04 -6.53 -9.97
N LEU A 198 -8.54 -7.68 -10.41
CA LEU A 198 -9.07 -7.86 -11.75
C LEU A 198 -10.30 -6.99 -12.02
N VAL A 199 -11.21 -6.88 -11.06
CA VAL A 199 -12.41 -6.03 -11.17
C VAL A 199 -12.02 -4.55 -11.27
N CYS A 200 -11.06 -4.08 -10.48
CA CYS A 200 -10.60 -2.69 -10.52
C CYS A 200 -9.74 -2.38 -11.76
N GLY A 201 -8.97 -3.35 -12.24
CA GLY A 201 -8.13 -3.20 -13.43
C GLY A 201 -8.91 -3.14 -14.76
N GLN A 202 -10.17 -3.59 -14.76
CA GLN A 202 -10.98 -3.70 -15.97
C GLN A 202 -11.87 -2.48 -16.25
N HIS A 203 -12.13 -1.62 -15.25
CA HIS A 203 -12.99 -0.46 -15.44
C HIS A 203 -12.60 0.70 -14.52
N LEU A 204 -12.42 1.88 -15.10
CA LEU A 204 -12.02 3.10 -14.39
C LEU A 204 -13.00 3.47 -13.27
N ASP A 205 -14.30 3.56 -13.57
CA ASP A 205 -15.33 3.94 -12.57
C ASP A 205 -15.28 3.07 -11.31
N VAL A 206 -14.87 1.81 -11.44
CA VAL A 206 -14.75 0.91 -10.29
C VAL A 206 -13.53 1.25 -9.46
N ALA A 207 -12.38 1.49 -10.09
CA ALA A 207 -11.17 1.93 -9.40
C ALA A 207 -11.35 3.32 -8.74
N ASP A 208 -12.02 4.24 -9.44
CA ASP A 208 -12.34 5.58 -8.95
C ASP A 208 -13.32 5.53 -7.78
N TYR A 209 -14.38 4.70 -7.87
CA TYR A 209 -15.26 4.43 -6.74
C TYR A 209 -14.52 3.89 -5.51
N VAL A 210 -13.59 2.94 -5.70
CA VAL A 210 -12.79 2.40 -4.58
C VAL A 210 -11.95 3.49 -3.93
N LEU A 211 -11.31 4.36 -4.71
CA LEU A 211 -10.51 5.47 -4.21
C LEU A 211 -11.34 6.49 -3.41
N GLN A 212 -12.53 6.83 -3.91
CA GLN A 212 -13.36 7.87 -3.30
C GLN A 212 -14.18 7.37 -2.10
N SER A 213 -14.36 6.06 -1.95
CA SER A 213 -15.17 5.44 -0.88
C SER A 213 -14.33 4.99 0.33
N GLN A 214 -15.00 4.49 1.37
CA GLN A 214 -14.34 3.94 2.56
C GLN A 214 -13.42 2.75 2.23
N HIS A 215 -13.62 2.08 1.08
CA HIS A 215 -12.91 0.85 0.70
C HIS A 215 -11.40 1.06 0.56
N VAL A 216 -10.92 2.21 0.09
CA VAL A 216 -9.46 2.48 0.03
C VAL A 216 -8.83 2.48 1.43
N ILE A 217 -9.53 3.04 2.42
CA ILE A 217 -9.03 3.11 3.80
C ILE A 217 -8.96 1.69 4.38
N ASP A 218 -10.02 0.90 4.17
CA ASP A 218 -10.08 -0.48 4.62
C ASP A 218 -8.96 -1.32 4.00
N LEU A 219 -8.72 -1.21 2.69
CA LEU A 219 -7.61 -1.92 2.02
C LEU A 219 -6.24 -1.54 2.57
N LEU A 220 -6.00 -0.25 2.83
CA LEU A 220 -4.75 0.24 3.41
C LEU A 220 -4.56 -0.24 4.86
N ASP A 221 -5.63 -0.27 5.65
CA ASP A 221 -5.61 -0.79 7.01
C ASP A 221 -5.36 -2.30 7.04
N ILE A 222 -6.00 -3.06 6.14
CA ILE A 222 -5.78 -4.50 5.98
C ILE A 222 -4.32 -4.80 5.64
N LEU A 223 -3.76 -4.08 4.67
CA LEU A 223 -2.35 -4.22 4.31
C LEU A 223 -1.44 -3.86 5.48
N CYS A 224 -1.68 -2.73 6.15
CA CYS A 224 -0.89 -2.32 7.31
C CYS A 224 -0.95 -3.36 8.44
N HIS A 225 -2.13 -3.92 8.71
CA HIS A 225 -2.33 -4.97 9.70
C HIS A 225 -1.54 -6.22 9.36
N ARG A 226 -1.63 -6.72 8.13
CA ARG A 226 -0.86 -7.90 7.68
C ARG A 226 0.64 -7.66 7.79
N ILE A 227 1.12 -6.50 7.37
CA ILE A 227 2.54 -6.13 7.52
C ILE A 227 2.96 -6.13 9.01
N ASN A 228 2.11 -5.65 9.92
CA ASN A 228 2.44 -5.64 11.36
C ASN A 228 2.43 -7.03 12.00
N LEU A 229 1.67 -7.98 11.43
CA LEU A 229 1.72 -9.37 11.85
C LEU A 229 3.02 -10.06 11.44
N LEU A 230 3.67 -9.59 10.36
CA LEU A 230 5.02 -10.04 10.01
C LEU A 230 5.99 -9.59 11.09
N ASP A 231 6.67 -10.55 11.70
CA ASP A 231 7.56 -10.26 12.81
C ASP A 231 8.86 -9.64 12.28
N THR A 232 9.01 -8.33 12.45
CA THR A 232 10.23 -7.62 12.03
C THR A 232 11.47 -8.11 12.79
N THR A 233 11.30 -8.78 13.94
CA THR A 233 12.38 -9.43 14.71
C THR A 233 12.82 -10.78 14.15
N LEU A 234 11.94 -11.52 13.44
CA LEU A 234 12.28 -12.78 12.77
C LEU A 234 12.90 -12.57 11.39
N MET A 235 13.00 -11.34 10.89
CA MET A 235 13.74 -11.07 9.65
C MET A 235 15.28 -11.20 9.80
N ASN A 236 15.74 -11.53 11.02
CA ASN A 236 17.08 -12.06 11.29
C ASN A 236 17.18 -13.59 11.08
N THR A 237 16.08 -14.28 10.77
CA THR A 237 16.12 -15.71 10.40
C THR A 237 16.46 -15.85 8.92
N ALA A 238 17.24 -16.88 8.60
CA ALA A 238 17.94 -17.04 7.33
C ALA A 238 17.03 -17.25 6.08
N ALA A 239 15.70 -17.25 6.23
CA ALA A 239 14.77 -17.48 5.14
C ALA A 239 14.00 -16.19 4.77
N PRO A 240 14.06 -15.74 3.51
CA PRO A 240 13.24 -14.62 3.05
C PRO A 240 11.76 -15.00 3.13
N THR A 241 11.01 -14.34 4.02
CA THR A 241 9.56 -14.57 4.17
C THR A 241 8.81 -13.37 3.60
N CYS A 242 8.18 -13.56 2.44
CA CYS A 242 7.08 -12.69 2.05
C CYS A 242 5.75 -13.41 2.22
N ASP A 243 4.81 -12.72 2.87
CA ASP A 243 3.42 -13.11 2.98
C ASP A 243 2.69 -12.95 1.63
N ILE A 244 2.14 -14.05 1.13
CA ILE A 244 1.41 -14.12 -0.14
C ILE A 244 0.21 -13.15 -0.21
N VAL A 245 -0.41 -12.83 0.93
CA VAL A 245 -1.52 -11.89 1.07
C VAL A 245 -1.01 -10.45 1.00
N VAL A 246 0.14 -10.14 1.62
CA VAL A 246 0.79 -8.83 1.50
C VAL A 246 1.12 -8.55 0.04
N GLY A 247 1.74 -9.50 -0.66
CA GLY A 247 2.02 -9.38 -2.09
C GLY A 247 0.75 -9.16 -2.93
N ALA A 248 -0.33 -9.87 -2.63
CA ALA A 248 -1.60 -9.72 -3.34
C ALA A 248 -2.28 -8.37 -3.10
N LEU A 249 -2.27 -7.86 -1.86
CA LEU A 249 -2.82 -6.56 -1.51
C LEU A 249 -2.00 -5.41 -2.14
N CYS A 250 -0.67 -5.54 -2.19
CA CYS A 250 0.18 -4.58 -2.89
C CYS A 250 -0.16 -4.51 -4.39
N ARG A 251 -0.40 -5.67 -5.03
CA ARG A 251 -0.78 -5.74 -6.44
C ARG A 251 -2.16 -5.15 -6.71
N LEU A 252 -3.13 -5.42 -5.83
CA LEU A 252 -4.47 -4.81 -5.86
C LEU A 252 -4.38 -3.28 -5.82
N LEU A 253 -3.69 -2.72 -4.83
CA LEU A 253 -3.52 -1.28 -4.68
C LEU A 253 -2.75 -0.67 -5.88
N SER A 254 -1.68 -1.33 -6.31
CA SER A 254 -0.92 -0.93 -7.51
C SER A 254 -1.80 -0.87 -8.74
N THR A 255 -2.67 -1.87 -8.96
CA THR A 255 -3.59 -1.91 -10.10
C THR A 255 -4.62 -0.78 -10.02
N ILE A 256 -5.22 -0.54 -8.85
CA ILE A 256 -6.13 0.61 -8.65
C ILE A 256 -5.42 1.91 -9.03
N PHE A 257 -4.22 2.13 -8.49
CA PHE A 257 -3.44 3.34 -8.71
C PHE A 257 -2.98 3.52 -10.16
N ASP A 258 -2.56 2.45 -10.83
CA ASP A 258 -2.15 2.49 -12.24
C ASP A 258 -3.35 2.74 -13.17
N THR A 259 -4.52 2.13 -12.90
CA THR A 259 -5.76 2.41 -13.65
C THR A 259 -6.13 3.88 -13.55
N LEU A 260 -6.09 4.45 -12.35
CA LEU A 260 -6.36 5.87 -12.12
C LEU A 260 -5.32 6.75 -12.81
N HIS A 261 -4.03 6.44 -12.65
CA HIS A 261 -2.97 7.19 -13.31
C HIS A 261 -3.13 7.19 -14.84
N GLY A 262 -3.47 6.05 -15.44
CA GLY A 262 -3.69 5.94 -16.88
C GLY A 262 -4.80 6.87 -17.40
N HIS A 263 -5.82 7.14 -16.58
CA HIS A 263 -6.87 8.11 -16.93
C HIS A 263 -6.44 9.55 -16.67
N TYR A 264 -6.06 9.86 -15.43
CA TYR A 264 -5.80 11.24 -15.01
C TYR A 264 -4.51 11.83 -15.61
N SER A 265 -3.57 10.99 -16.09
CA SER A 265 -2.40 11.46 -16.88
C SER A 265 -2.75 12.07 -18.23
N THR A 266 -3.93 11.74 -18.78
CA THR A 266 -4.38 12.22 -20.10
C THR A 266 -5.26 13.47 -20.01
N LEU A 267 -5.71 13.84 -18.81
CA LEU A 267 -6.50 15.04 -18.59
C LEU A 267 -5.57 16.25 -18.60
N THR A 268 -5.63 17.04 -19.68
CA THR A 268 -4.76 18.20 -19.91
C THR A 268 -5.21 19.47 -19.20
N ASP A 269 -6.45 19.52 -18.72
CA ASP A 269 -7.03 20.70 -18.08
C ASP A 269 -7.24 20.47 -16.58
N SER A 270 -6.95 21.49 -15.78
CA SER A 270 -7.25 21.56 -14.35
C SER A 270 -8.76 21.69 -14.12
N THR A 271 -9.49 20.60 -14.35
CA THR A 271 -10.91 20.49 -13.98
C THR A 271 -11.05 20.39 -12.46
N ASP A 272 -12.21 20.77 -11.93
CA ASP A 272 -12.54 20.58 -10.51
C ASP A 272 -12.37 19.11 -10.07
N ASP A 273 -12.68 18.16 -10.97
CA ASP A 273 -12.49 16.73 -10.76
C ASP A 273 -11.01 16.34 -10.62
N SER A 274 -10.13 16.92 -11.45
CA SER A 274 -8.67 16.70 -11.36
C SER A 274 -8.08 17.24 -10.05
N LEU A 275 -8.55 18.40 -9.58
CA LEU A 275 -8.15 18.98 -8.31
C LEU A 275 -8.64 18.12 -7.12
N ALA A 276 -9.89 17.67 -7.14
CA ALA A 276 -10.45 16.79 -6.12
C ALA A 276 -9.68 15.47 -6.04
N PHE A 277 -9.39 14.86 -7.20
CA PHE A 277 -8.56 13.67 -7.31
C PHE A 277 -7.16 13.89 -6.70
N ASN A 278 -6.48 14.97 -7.09
CA ASN A 278 -5.14 15.30 -6.59
C ASN A 278 -5.10 15.43 -5.06
N HIS A 279 -6.11 16.04 -4.45
CA HIS A 279 -6.22 16.14 -2.99
C HIS A 279 -6.47 14.79 -2.31
N ILE A 280 -7.26 13.90 -2.91
CA ILE A 280 -7.49 12.55 -2.36
C ILE A 280 -6.21 11.72 -2.46
N ILE A 281 -5.55 11.72 -3.62
CA ILE A 281 -4.28 11.03 -3.83
C ILE A 281 -3.20 11.53 -2.85
N GLN A 282 -3.09 12.85 -2.65
CA GLN A 282 -2.16 13.42 -1.68
C GLN A 282 -2.41 12.86 -0.27
N ASP A 283 -3.67 12.76 0.15
CA ASP A 283 -4.05 12.23 1.46
C ASP A 283 -3.74 10.74 1.59
N VAL A 284 -4.05 9.96 0.55
CA VAL A 284 -3.76 8.52 0.47
C VAL A 284 -2.26 8.25 0.57
N ILE A 285 -1.44 8.92 -0.26
CA ILE A 285 0.02 8.76 -0.23
C ILE A 285 0.57 9.20 1.13
N SER A 286 0.14 10.36 1.64
CA SER A 286 0.57 10.84 2.96
C SER A 286 0.19 9.85 4.07
N TYR A 287 -0.95 9.17 3.96
CA TYR A 287 -1.40 8.19 4.94
C TYR A 287 -0.52 6.94 4.91
N ILE A 288 -0.24 6.41 3.71
CA ILE A 288 0.67 5.27 3.47
C ILE A 288 2.05 5.55 4.08
N VAL A 289 2.60 6.75 3.85
CA VAL A 289 3.88 7.18 4.44
C VAL A 289 3.76 7.31 5.96
N SER A 290 2.75 8.02 6.46
CA SER A 290 2.62 8.31 7.90
C SER A 290 2.34 7.09 8.77
N VAL A 291 1.76 6.02 8.21
CA VAL A 291 1.54 4.76 8.93
C VAL A 291 2.79 3.85 8.92
N GLY A 292 3.86 4.28 8.23
CA GLY A 292 5.13 3.57 8.11
C GLY A 292 5.04 2.33 7.21
N MET A 293 4.13 2.34 6.23
CA MET A 293 3.95 1.20 5.33
C MET A 293 5.15 1.05 4.39
N ILE A 294 5.64 2.17 3.86
CA ILE A 294 6.82 2.18 2.97
C ILE A 294 8.06 1.67 3.69
N ASP A 295 8.30 2.12 4.93
CA ASP A 295 9.44 1.71 5.74
C ASP A 295 9.45 0.20 5.98
N LYS A 296 8.31 -0.37 6.37
CA LYS A 296 8.18 -1.81 6.66
C LYS A 296 8.30 -2.67 5.41
N LEU A 297 7.71 -2.25 4.29
CA LEU A 297 7.86 -2.93 3.01
C LEU A 297 9.30 -2.83 2.50
N SER A 298 9.96 -1.69 2.66
CA SER A 298 11.37 -1.52 2.30
C SER A 298 12.27 -2.42 3.15
N LEU A 299 12.01 -2.50 4.46
CA LEU A 299 12.71 -3.41 5.36
C LEU A 299 12.51 -4.87 4.98
N MET A 300 11.29 -5.27 4.63
CA MET A 300 11.00 -6.62 4.13
C MET A 300 11.82 -6.95 2.88
N MET A 301 11.91 -6.02 1.92
CA MET A 301 12.74 -6.19 0.73
C MET A 301 14.25 -6.22 1.06
N ALA A 302 14.72 -5.38 1.98
CA ALA A 302 16.14 -5.35 2.36
C ALA A 302 16.59 -6.64 3.07
N ASN A 303 15.67 -7.33 3.73
CA ASN A 303 15.94 -8.58 4.42
C ASN A 303 15.88 -9.82 3.51
N THR A 304 15.51 -9.69 2.24
CA THR A 304 15.58 -10.83 1.33
C THR A 304 17.03 -11.14 0.99
N ARG A 305 17.56 -12.24 1.53
CA ARG A 305 18.91 -12.74 1.25
C ARG A 305 18.85 -13.96 0.35
N GLY A 306 19.68 -13.98 -0.69
CA GLY A 306 19.84 -15.11 -1.61
C GLY A 306 19.26 -14.87 -3.01
N PRO A 307 19.52 -15.78 -3.97
CA PRO A 307 18.97 -15.70 -5.32
C PRO A 307 17.44 -15.81 -5.28
N VAL A 308 16.77 -14.78 -5.76
CA VAL A 308 15.29 -14.70 -5.74
C VAL A 308 14.67 -15.69 -6.72
N ASP A 309 15.43 -16.10 -7.75
CA ASP A 309 14.99 -17.04 -8.78
C ASP A 309 14.58 -18.42 -8.25
N ASP A 310 15.09 -18.82 -7.09
CA ASP A 310 14.79 -20.12 -6.48
C ASP A 310 13.39 -20.17 -5.83
N ASN A 311 12.74 -19.03 -5.61
CA ASN A 311 11.42 -18.95 -4.99
C ASN A 311 10.45 -18.05 -5.80
N PRO A 312 9.62 -18.61 -6.69
CA PRO A 312 8.73 -17.82 -7.54
C PRO A 312 7.67 -17.04 -6.75
N GLU A 313 7.25 -17.53 -5.58
CA GLU A 313 6.28 -16.83 -4.72
C GLU A 313 6.90 -15.57 -4.10
N LEU A 314 8.16 -15.67 -3.67
CA LEU A 314 8.92 -14.52 -3.18
C LEU A 314 9.13 -13.49 -4.29
N THR A 315 9.58 -13.91 -5.48
CA THR A 315 9.76 -13.01 -6.64
C THR A 315 8.48 -12.28 -6.98
N GLN A 316 7.35 -13.00 -7.02
CA GLN A 316 6.06 -12.41 -7.32
C GLN A 316 5.61 -11.42 -6.25
N CYS A 317 5.89 -11.71 -4.97
CA CYS A 317 5.62 -10.76 -3.91
C CYS A 317 6.47 -9.49 -4.05
N LEU A 318 7.80 -9.62 -4.17
CA LEU A 318 8.69 -8.46 -4.27
C LEU A 318 8.34 -7.58 -5.47
N ARG A 319 8.03 -8.22 -6.62
CA ARG A 319 7.50 -7.52 -7.79
C ARG A 319 6.22 -6.73 -7.47
N SER A 320 5.33 -7.30 -6.67
CA SER A 320 4.07 -6.63 -6.29
C SER A 320 4.33 -5.41 -5.38
N VAL A 321 5.34 -5.47 -4.50
CA VAL A 321 5.78 -4.33 -3.66
C VAL A 321 6.41 -3.23 -4.51
N VAL A 322 7.32 -3.59 -5.42
CA VAL A 322 7.94 -2.65 -6.36
C VAL A 322 6.88 -2.00 -7.25
N SER A 323 5.89 -2.78 -7.70
CA SER A 323 4.76 -2.27 -8.48
C SER A 323 3.99 -1.21 -7.70
N LEU A 324 3.69 -1.45 -6.41
CA LEU A 324 3.04 -0.47 -5.55
C LEU A 324 3.86 0.83 -5.43
N PHE A 325 5.17 0.74 -5.18
CA PHE A 325 6.04 1.93 -5.10
C PHE A 325 6.08 2.70 -6.42
N SER A 326 6.14 1.99 -7.54
CA SER A 326 6.06 2.56 -8.88
C SER A 326 4.73 3.30 -9.10
N SER A 327 3.58 2.67 -8.80
CA SER A 327 2.26 3.29 -8.98
C SER A 327 2.09 4.53 -8.09
N LEU A 328 2.59 4.49 -6.84
CA LEU A 328 2.60 5.67 -5.95
C LEU A 328 3.46 6.81 -6.52
N SER A 329 4.61 6.49 -7.09
CA SER A 329 5.50 7.47 -7.74
C SER A 329 4.84 8.12 -8.96
N LYS A 330 4.17 7.32 -9.80
CA LYS A 330 3.40 7.82 -10.96
C LYS A 330 2.27 8.77 -10.53
N LEU A 331 1.51 8.40 -9.51
CA LEU A 331 0.43 9.23 -8.96
C LEU A 331 0.95 10.54 -8.36
N MET A 332 2.10 10.49 -7.67
CA MET A 332 2.74 11.70 -7.17
C MET A 332 3.22 12.60 -8.33
N ALA A 333 3.74 12.03 -9.41
CA ALA A 333 4.20 12.78 -10.57
C ALA A 333 3.07 13.54 -11.29
N LEU A 334 1.82 13.06 -11.24
CA LEU A 334 0.66 13.78 -11.78
C LEU A 334 0.44 15.15 -11.14
N ARG A 335 0.86 15.31 -9.88
CA ARG A 335 0.70 16.56 -9.13
C ARG A 335 1.79 17.58 -9.44
N VAL A 336 2.91 17.14 -10.00
CA VAL A 336 4.06 18.01 -10.30
C VAL A 336 3.89 18.48 -11.74
N GLU A 337 3.04 19.49 -11.95
CA GLU A 337 3.00 20.19 -13.25
C GLU A 337 4.41 20.59 -13.68
N HIS A 338 4.83 20.09 -14.85
CA HIS A 338 5.98 20.59 -15.61
C HIS A 338 7.34 20.73 -14.88
N ARG A 339 7.72 19.83 -13.97
CA ARG A 339 9.10 19.81 -13.47
C ARG A 339 9.66 18.39 -13.34
N PHE A 340 10.37 17.97 -14.38
CA PHE A 340 11.45 16.99 -14.19
C PHE A 340 12.41 17.59 -13.14
N GLY A 341 12.50 16.95 -11.97
CA GLY A 341 13.27 17.48 -10.83
C GLY A 341 12.45 18.23 -9.78
N ALA A 342 11.28 17.71 -9.39
CA ALA A 342 10.61 18.12 -8.15
C ALA A 342 11.63 18.17 -7.00
N ARG A 343 11.78 19.32 -6.36
CA ARG A 343 12.69 19.42 -5.20
C ARG A 343 12.04 18.64 -4.06
N LEU A 344 12.85 18.05 -3.16
CA LEU A 344 12.34 17.42 -1.93
C LEU A 344 11.39 18.34 -1.12
N ALA A 345 11.54 19.66 -1.28
CA ALA A 345 10.70 20.69 -0.67
C ALA A 345 9.26 20.76 -1.23
N ASP A 346 9.01 20.24 -2.43
CA ASP A 346 7.71 20.28 -3.10
C ASP A 346 6.89 18.99 -2.82
N ASP A 347 7.47 18.01 -2.11
CA ASP A 347 6.79 16.78 -1.71
C ASP A 347 6.12 16.91 -0.33
N ASP A 348 4.86 17.38 -0.34
CA ASP A 348 4.02 17.45 0.86
C ASP A 348 3.67 16.07 1.46
N THR A 349 3.81 14.99 0.68
CA THR A 349 3.47 13.63 1.11
C THR A 349 4.60 12.97 1.91
N GLN A 350 5.83 13.46 1.75
CA GLN A 350 7.08 12.90 2.27
C GLN A 350 7.48 11.55 1.65
N LEU A 351 6.82 11.12 0.58
CA LEU A 351 7.11 9.85 -0.10
C LEU A 351 8.55 9.80 -0.65
N MET A 352 9.01 10.87 -1.30
CA MET A 352 10.37 10.95 -1.86
C MET A 352 11.43 10.93 -0.76
N LEU A 353 11.18 11.66 0.32
CA LEU A 353 12.06 11.65 1.50
C LEU A 353 12.12 10.25 2.11
N THR A 354 10.97 9.57 2.25
CA THR A 354 10.92 8.21 2.77
C THR A 354 11.68 7.23 1.88
N PHE A 355 11.51 7.28 0.55
CA PHE A 355 12.30 6.44 -0.37
C PHE A 355 13.81 6.67 -0.25
N GLN A 356 14.24 7.92 -0.06
CA GLN A 356 15.64 8.24 0.15
C GLN A 356 16.16 7.64 1.47
N MET A 357 15.39 7.79 2.55
CA MET A 357 15.77 7.31 3.89
C MET A 357 15.75 5.78 4.01
N THR A 358 14.85 5.11 3.29
CA THR A 358 14.78 3.64 3.27
C THR A 358 15.77 3.02 2.29
N HIS A 359 16.52 3.84 1.54
CA HIS A 359 17.45 3.40 0.50
C HIS A 359 16.82 2.43 -0.52
N ILE A 360 15.51 2.55 -0.75
CA ILE A 360 14.76 1.56 -1.54
C ILE A 360 15.28 1.42 -2.97
N GLY A 361 15.76 2.51 -3.58
CA GLY A 361 16.37 2.45 -4.92
C GLY A 361 17.61 1.55 -4.96
N GLY A 362 18.42 1.55 -3.90
CA GLY A 362 19.56 0.65 -3.75
C GLY A 362 19.11 -0.80 -3.51
N VAL A 363 18.10 -1.00 -2.66
CA VAL A 363 17.53 -2.34 -2.39
C VAL A 363 16.95 -2.97 -3.66
N VAL A 364 16.20 -2.22 -4.46
CA VAL A 364 15.64 -2.70 -5.74
C VAL A 364 16.75 -3.04 -6.72
N SER A 365 17.80 -2.21 -6.81
CA SER A 365 18.96 -2.45 -7.68
C SER A 365 19.87 -3.61 -7.24
N LEU A 366 19.69 -4.12 -6.02
CA LEU A 366 20.42 -5.30 -5.53
C LEU A 366 19.62 -6.59 -5.71
N ILE A 367 18.29 -6.47 -5.85
CA ILE A 367 17.37 -7.60 -6.04
C ILE A 367 17.24 -7.96 -7.53
N TYR A 368 17.43 -6.99 -8.44
CA TYR A 368 17.45 -7.13 -9.89
C TYR A 368 18.85 -6.86 -10.42
#